data_AF-A0A8T6RF03-F1
#
_entry.id   AF-A0A8T6RF03-F1
#
_cell.length_a   1.000
_cell.length_b   1.000
_cell.length_c   1.000
_cell.angle_alpha   90.00
_cell.angle_beta   90.00
_cell.angle_gamma   90.00
#
_symmetry.space_group_name_H-M   'P 1'
#
loop_
_entity.id
_entity.type
_entity.pdbx_description
1 polymer ?
#
loop_
_entity_poly.entity_id
_entity_poly.type
_entity_poly.pdbx_seq_one_letter_code
_entity_poly.pdbx_strand_id
1 'polypeptide(L)'
;MIPIFPFTAIVGQEKMKLALVLNVINPLIGGVLIRGERGTGKSTAVRALAELLPEIDVIQGCFFNCSPNDSEGVCEECKIKLEKGLASIIKKKKRVVEIPLSATEDKVVGSLDIERAIKEGIKALDPGLLAAANRNILYVDEINLLSDHIVDDLLDSAAFGINKIEREGISIAHPAKFALVGSMNPEEGELRPQILDRLGLSIDIVSIDDKKLRLEILKRVEKFDSDPIGFIQAFAEREKELQNKIDLAINLIKGIIIPPKLQRLIVQICLNLQVPTHRGEITIARCAKALAAFDGRKEVNEKDVLTAAQLALGHRVDMTNMNQEDVEKKIADTFRKAKDQVDEESDEDSQQGEGEGQKKTLT
;
A
#
# COMPACT_ATOMS: atom_id res chain seq x y z
N MET A 1 -11.83 7.26 24.77
CA MET A 1 -11.08 6.74 23.61
C MET A 1 -10.27 5.56 24.13
N ILE A 2 -10.34 4.40 23.50
CA ILE A 2 -9.54 3.23 23.91
C ILE A 2 -8.08 3.57 23.55
N PRO A 3 -7.12 3.52 24.49
CA PRO A 3 -5.73 3.81 24.18
C PRO A 3 -5.21 2.80 23.15
N ILE A 4 -4.53 3.28 22.12
CA ILE A 4 -3.92 2.46 21.08
C ILE A 4 -2.42 2.37 21.35
N PHE A 5 -1.84 1.18 21.16
CA PHE A 5 -0.42 0.96 21.36
C PHE A 5 0.39 1.76 20.31
N PRO A 6 1.38 2.58 20.71
CA PRO A 6 2.17 3.40 19.78
C PRO A 6 2.89 2.58 18.70
N PHE A 7 2.84 3.03 17.46
CA PHE A 7 3.42 2.28 16.33
C PHE A 7 4.95 2.19 16.44
N THR A 8 5.59 3.25 16.91
CA THR A 8 7.04 3.30 17.15
C THR A 8 7.48 2.47 18.35
N ALA A 9 6.54 2.06 19.22
CA ALA A 9 6.80 1.18 20.35
C ALA A 9 6.77 -0.32 19.98
N ILE A 10 6.32 -0.68 18.77
CA ILE A 10 6.36 -2.07 18.30
C ILE A 10 7.82 -2.51 18.16
N VAL A 11 8.18 -3.65 18.73
CA VAL A 11 9.56 -4.16 18.75
C VAL A 11 9.80 -5.03 17.52
N GLY A 12 10.90 -4.78 16.80
CA GLY A 12 11.25 -5.53 15.61
C GLY A 12 10.26 -5.32 14.46
N GLN A 13 10.11 -6.33 13.60
CA GLN A 13 9.18 -6.30 12.45
C GLN A 13 9.38 -5.11 11.51
N GLU A 14 10.63 -4.68 11.34
CA GLU A 14 10.97 -3.46 10.58
C GLU A 14 10.47 -3.52 9.14
N LYS A 15 10.49 -4.71 8.50
CA LYS A 15 9.94 -4.92 7.15
C LYS A 15 8.43 -4.69 7.09
N MET A 16 7.67 -5.20 8.06
CA MET A 16 6.22 -4.99 8.13
C MET A 16 5.93 -3.50 8.34
N LYS A 17 6.61 -2.85 9.30
CA LYS A 17 6.43 -1.42 9.56
C LYS A 17 6.70 -0.58 8.31
N LEU A 18 7.82 -0.87 7.63
CA LEU A 18 8.22 -0.18 6.41
C LEU A 18 7.15 -0.36 5.32
N ALA A 19 6.75 -1.59 5.01
CA ALA A 19 5.75 -1.85 3.98
C ALA A 19 4.41 -1.17 4.25
N LEU A 20 3.95 -1.19 5.51
CA LEU A 20 2.76 -0.49 5.95
C LEU A 20 2.86 1.02 5.70
N VAL A 21 3.98 1.64 6.08
CA VAL A 21 4.25 3.06 5.85
C VAL A 21 4.31 3.39 4.36
N LEU A 22 5.00 2.58 3.55
CA LEU A 22 5.11 2.78 2.10
C LEU A 22 3.74 2.70 1.41
N ASN A 23 2.88 1.76 1.82
CA ASN A 23 1.53 1.61 1.29
C ASN A 23 0.61 2.78 1.65
N VAL A 24 0.82 3.41 2.80
CA VAL A 24 0.14 4.66 3.17
C VAL A 24 0.63 5.83 2.33
N ILE A 25 1.94 5.93 2.08
CA ILE A 25 2.54 6.99 1.26
C ILE A 25 2.05 6.88 -0.19
N ASN A 26 2.00 5.67 -0.73
CA ASN A 26 1.53 5.40 -2.07
C ASN A 26 0.58 4.19 -2.11
N PRO A 27 -0.74 4.40 -1.93
CA PRO A 27 -1.73 3.32 -1.97
C PRO A 27 -1.77 2.57 -3.31
N LEU A 28 -1.31 3.20 -4.40
CA LEU A 28 -1.24 2.56 -5.72
C LEU A 28 -0.19 1.46 -5.81
N ILE A 29 0.62 1.24 -4.77
CA ILE A 29 1.51 0.07 -4.72
C ILE A 29 0.70 -1.24 -4.89
N GLY A 30 -0.57 -1.26 -4.46
CA GLY A 30 -1.48 -2.40 -4.64
C GLY A 30 -1.72 -3.18 -3.35
N GLY A 31 -1.54 -2.55 -2.18
CA GLY A 31 -1.78 -3.17 -0.89
C GLY A 31 -0.61 -3.97 -0.33
N VAL A 32 -0.76 -4.37 0.94
CA VAL A 32 0.22 -5.16 1.70
C VAL A 32 -0.43 -6.42 2.21
N LEU A 33 0.19 -7.57 1.94
CA LEU A 33 -0.13 -8.84 2.56
C LEU A 33 0.85 -9.13 3.69
N ILE A 34 0.30 -9.37 4.88
CA ILE A 34 1.05 -9.70 6.07
C ILE A 34 0.76 -11.17 6.42
N ARG A 35 1.74 -12.02 6.16
CA ARG A 35 1.68 -13.46 6.43
C ARG A 35 2.35 -13.74 7.77
N GLY A 36 1.77 -14.61 8.58
CA GLY A 36 2.43 -15.05 9.82
C GLY A 36 1.45 -15.64 10.82
N GLU A 37 1.98 -16.21 11.90
CA GLU A 37 1.19 -16.86 12.94
C GLU A 37 0.30 -15.88 13.71
N ARG A 38 -0.70 -16.43 14.41
CA ARG A 38 -1.53 -15.68 15.36
C ARG A 38 -0.66 -15.14 16.52
N GLY A 39 -1.02 -13.98 17.06
CA GLY A 39 -0.30 -13.38 18.18
C GLY A 39 0.99 -12.62 17.81
N THR A 40 1.30 -12.47 16.52
CA THR A 40 2.46 -11.70 16.03
C THR A 40 2.24 -10.18 16.00
N GLY A 41 1.07 -9.67 16.42
CA GLY A 41 0.83 -8.22 16.51
C GLY A 41 0.43 -7.53 15.19
N LYS A 42 0.03 -8.28 14.16
CA LYS A 42 -0.39 -7.78 12.84
C LYS A 42 -1.47 -6.69 12.94
N SER A 43 -2.58 -7.01 13.60
CA SER A 43 -3.71 -6.07 13.75
C SER A 43 -3.35 -4.87 14.64
N THR A 44 -2.51 -5.07 15.66
CA THR A 44 -1.99 -3.99 16.50
C THR A 44 -1.20 -2.98 15.67
N ALA A 45 -0.33 -3.44 14.77
CA ALA A 45 0.47 -2.56 13.92
C ALA A 45 -0.38 -1.73 12.96
N VAL A 46 -1.40 -2.34 12.35
CA VAL A 46 -2.30 -1.62 11.42
C VAL A 46 -3.11 -0.55 12.15
N ARG A 47 -3.64 -0.85 13.33
CA ARG A 47 -4.38 0.12 14.15
C ARG A 47 -3.47 1.23 14.66
N ALA A 48 -2.26 0.90 15.11
CA ALA A 48 -1.26 1.87 15.54
C ALA A 48 -0.84 2.82 14.40
N LEU A 49 -0.69 2.31 13.18
CA LEU A 49 -0.37 3.12 12.00
C LEU A 49 -1.41 4.19 11.73
N ALA A 50 -2.70 3.89 11.94
CA ALA A 50 -3.79 4.84 11.70
C ALA A 50 -3.69 6.10 12.59
N GLU A 51 -3.17 5.98 13.81
CA GLU A 51 -2.95 7.12 14.72
C GLU A 51 -1.82 8.04 14.25
N LEU A 52 -0.88 7.53 13.46
CA LEU A 52 0.20 8.33 12.88
C LEU A 52 -0.23 9.12 11.64
N LEU A 53 -1.38 8.80 11.05
CA LEU A 53 -1.76 9.39 9.77
C LEU A 53 -2.23 10.84 9.91
N PRO A 54 -1.94 11.69 8.92
CA PRO A 54 -2.40 13.07 8.93
C PRO A 54 -3.92 13.15 8.84
N GLU A 55 -4.47 14.23 9.39
CA GLU A 55 -5.84 14.62 9.11
C GLU A 55 -6.00 14.95 7.62
N ILE A 56 -7.17 14.59 7.08
CA ILE A 56 -7.55 14.85 5.72
C ILE A 56 -8.65 15.91 5.66
N ASP A 57 -8.52 16.84 4.72
CA ASP A 57 -9.60 17.76 4.37
C ASP A 57 -10.68 16.99 3.60
N VAL A 58 -11.93 17.08 4.07
CA VAL A 58 -13.08 16.42 3.46
C VAL A 58 -14.24 17.40 3.31
N ILE A 59 -15.04 17.19 2.27
CA ILE A 59 -16.27 17.97 2.05
C ILE A 59 -17.32 17.55 3.10
N GLN A 60 -17.88 18.53 3.81
CA GLN A 60 -18.86 18.31 4.86
C GLN A 60 -20.11 17.60 4.31
N GLY A 61 -20.56 16.57 5.02
CA GLY A 61 -21.71 15.74 4.63
C GLY A 61 -21.43 14.75 3.49
N CYS A 62 -20.19 14.63 3.00
CA CYS A 62 -19.81 13.59 2.04
C CYS A 62 -19.60 12.25 2.77
N PHE A 63 -20.31 11.21 2.31
CA PHE A 63 -20.11 9.85 2.83
C PHE A 63 -18.74 9.27 2.44
N PHE A 64 -18.28 9.56 1.22
CA PHE A 64 -17.04 9.04 0.64
C PHE A 64 -15.79 9.81 1.08
N ASN A 65 -15.86 10.80 1.97
CA ASN A 65 -14.72 11.63 2.37
C ASN A 65 -13.97 12.28 1.19
N CYS A 66 -14.70 12.72 0.15
CA CYS A 66 -14.09 13.33 -1.04
C CYS A 66 -13.20 14.53 -0.71
N SER A 67 -12.07 14.63 -1.41
CA SER A 67 -11.09 15.71 -1.25
C SER A 67 -11.58 16.99 -1.94
N PRO A 68 -11.48 18.16 -1.30
CA PRO A 68 -11.78 19.43 -1.98
C PRO A 68 -10.76 19.77 -3.07
N ASN A 69 -9.55 19.19 -3.01
CA ASN A 69 -8.44 19.46 -3.94
C ASN A 69 -8.34 18.46 -5.11
N ASP A 70 -9.29 17.52 -5.23
CA ASP A 70 -9.30 16.49 -6.29
C ASP A 70 -10.58 16.62 -7.13
N SER A 71 -10.56 17.48 -8.15
CA SER A 71 -11.75 17.76 -8.98
C SER A 71 -12.20 16.58 -9.84
N GLU A 72 -11.32 15.61 -10.12
CA GLU A 72 -11.62 14.43 -10.94
C GLU A 72 -11.97 13.20 -10.10
N GLY A 73 -11.46 13.11 -8.86
CA GLY A 73 -11.69 11.99 -7.94
C GLY A 73 -12.78 12.20 -6.90
N VAL A 74 -13.75 13.08 -7.14
CA VAL A 74 -14.89 13.34 -6.25
C VAL A 74 -16.16 12.63 -6.72
N CYS A 75 -17.08 12.33 -5.79
CA CYS A 75 -18.42 11.89 -6.17
C CYS A 75 -19.21 13.02 -6.84
N GLU A 76 -20.25 12.65 -7.59
CA GLU A 76 -21.07 13.59 -8.36
C GLU A 76 -21.66 14.73 -7.49
N GLU A 77 -22.13 14.42 -6.28
CA GLU A 77 -22.64 15.46 -5.37
C GLU A 77 -21.58 16.46 -4.93
N CYS A 78 -20.36 15.98 -4.67
CA CYS A 78 -19.25 16.82 -4.28
C CYS A 78 -18.77 17.67 -5.45
N LYS A 79 -18.79 17.11 -6.67
CA LYS A 79 -18.51 17.87 -7.90
C LYS A 79 -19.45 19.07 -8.04
N ILE A 80 -20.76 18.84 -7.90
CA ILE A 80 -21.77 19.91 -7.97
C ILE A 80 -21.57 20.95 -6.86
N LYS A 81 -21.24 20.53 -5.62
CA LYS A 81 -20.99 21.44 -4.50
C LYS A 81 -19.74 22.31 -4.72
N LEU A 82 -18.68 21.73 -5.28
CA LEU A 82 -17.45 22.45 -5.61
C LEU A 82 -17.68 23.45 -6.74
N GLU A 83 -18.35 23.06 -7.82
CA GLU A 83 -18.67 23.95 -8.96
C GLU A 83 -19.54 25.14 -8.53
N LYS A 84 -20.45 24.94 -7.57
CA LYS A 84 -21.32 25.99 -7.02
C LYS A 84 -20.66 26.82 -5.90
N GLY A 85 -19.44 26.50 -5.47
CA GLY A 85 -18.77 27.17 -4.35
C GLY A 85 -19.46 26.98 -2.98
N LEU A 86 -20.28 25.93 -2.83
CA LEU A 86 -21.05 25.63 -1.60
C LEU A 86 -20.38 24.57 -0.71
N ALA A 87 -19.18 24.12 -1.07
CA ALA A 87 -18.47 23.07 -0.35
C ALA A 87 -17.86 23.61 0.96
N SER A 88 -18.43 23.21 2.10
CA SER A 88 -17.82 23.42 3.41
C SER A 88 -16.77 22.33 3.68
N ILE A 89 -15.59 22.72 4.18
CA ILE A 89 -14.46 21.81 4.41
C ILE A 89 -14.31 21.54 5.90
N ILE A 90 -14.17 20.27 6.27
CA ILE A 90 -13.83 19.83 7.63
C ILE A 90 -12.60 18.94 7.60
N LYS A 91 -11.84 18.93 8.69
CA LYS A 91 -10.74 17.98 8.89
C LYS A 91 -11.27 16.71 9.56
N LYS A 92 -10.85 15.56 9.05
CA LYS A 92 -11.09 14.25 9.69
C LYS A 92 -9.79 13.50 9.84
N LYS A 93 -9.60 12.83 10.97
CA LYS A 93 -8.55 11.83 11.12
C LYS A 93 -8.84 10.63 10.21
N LYS A 94 -7.80 10.09 9.59
CA LYS A 94 -7.91 8.79 8.93
C LYS A 94 -8.17 7.71 9.98
N ARG A 95 -8.83 6.64 9.57
CA ARG A 95 -9.15 5.49 10.43
C ARG A 95 -8.89 4.18 9.71
N VAL A 96 -8.89 3.09 10.47
CA VAL A 96 -8.99 1.74 9.91
C VAL A 96 -10.45 1.40 9.69
N VAL A 97 -10.78 0.92 8.50
CA VAL A 97 -12.06 0.27 8.20
C VAL A 97 -11.78 -1.22 8.10
N GLU A 98 -12.41 -2.01 8.96
CA GLU A 98 -12.21 -3.46 9.03
C GLU A 98 -13.32 -4.18 8.26
N ILE A 99 -12.95 -5.18 7.47
CA ILE A 99 -13.92 -6.09 6.84
C ILE A 99 -14.08 -7.31 7.73
N PRO A 100 -15.28 -7.56 8.30
CA PRO A 100 -15.53 -8.79 9.02
C PRO A 100 -15.60 -9.97 8.05
N LEU A 101 -15.13 -11.15 8.49
CA LEU A 101 -15.17 -12.37 7.67
C LEU A 101 -16.59 -12.75 7.21
N SER A 102 -17.60 -12.40 8.02
CA SER A 102 -19.01 -12.63 7.72
C SER A 102 -19.66 -11.50 6.90
N ALA A 103 -18.88 -10.60 6.29
CA ALA A 103 -19.43 -9.53 5.48
C ALA A 103 -20.07 -10.10 4.21
N THR A 104 -21.27 -9.62 3.89
CA THR A 104 -21.88 -9.84 2.58
C THR A 104 -21.30 -8.86 1.57
N GLU A 105 -21.33 -9.23 0.28
CA GLU A 105 -20.89 -8.37 -0.82
C GLU A 105 -21.55 -6.98 -0.78
N ASP A 106 -22.88 -6.92 -0.59
CA ASP A 106 -23.65 -5.68 -0.43
C ASP A 106 -23.13 -4.78 0.69
N LYS A 107 -22.60 -5.37 1.78
CA LYS A 107 -22.05 -4.59 2.88
C LYS A 107 -20.64 -4.09 2.58
N VAL A 108 -19.87 -4.81 1.77
CA VAL A 108 -18.52 -4.41 1.36
C VAL A 108 -18.59 -3.37 0.25
N VAL A 109 -19.20 -3.72 -0.87
CA VAL A 109 -19.28 -2.94 -2.10
C VAL A 109 -20.33 -1.84 -1.97
N GLY A 110 -21.45 -2.13 -1.32
CA GLY A 110 -22.62 -1.26 -1.25
C GLY A 110 -23.81 -1.92 -1.93
N SER A 111 -25.02 -1.46 -1.60
CA SER A 111 -26.25 -1.93 -2.25
C SER A 111 -26.92 -0.81 -3.04
N LEU A 112 -27.75 -1.19 -4.00
CA LEU A 112 -28.46 -0.27 -4.87
C LEU A 112 -29.96 -0.52 -4.76
N ASP A 113 -30.71 0.47 -4.30
CA ASP A 113 -32.17 0.45 -4.38
C ASP A 113 -32.60 0.79 -5.81
N ILE A 114 -33.11 -0.20 -6.53
CA ILE A 114 -33.43 -0.10 -7.96
C ILE A 114 -34.51 0.95 -8.23
N GLU A 115 -35.55 1.00 -7.38
CA GLU A 115 -36.66 1.94 -7.55
C GLU A 115 -36.20 3.39 -7.37
N ARG A 116 -35.28 3.60 -6.43
CA ARG A 116 -34.66 4.91 -6.21
C ARG A 116 -33.59 5.21 -7.26
N ALA A 117 -32.88 4.21 -7.78
CA ALA A 117 -31.78 4.43 -8.73
C ALA A 117 -32.29 5.02 -10.05
N ILE A 118 -33.44 4.55 -10.53
CA ILE A 118 -34.09 5.08 -11.74
C ILE A 118 -34.51 6.55 -11.57
N LYS A 119 -34.87 6.98 -10.35
CA LYS A 119 -35.39 8.33 -10.06
C LYS A 119 -34.32 9.32 -9.58
N GLU A 120 -33.37 8.85 -8.78
CA GLU A 120 -32.47 9.68 -7.96
C GLU A 120 -30.97 9.42 -8.24
N GLY A 121 -30.62 8.46 -9.11
CA GLY A 121 -29.23 8.14 -9.47
C GLY A 121 -28.39 7.67 -8.28
N ILE A 122 -27.21 8.29 -8.05
CA ILE A 122 -26.29 7.98 -6.93
C ILE A 122 -26.95 8.03 -5.55
N LYS A 123 -28.04 8.78 -5.37
CA LYS A 123 -28.74 8.88 -4.06
C LYS A 123 -29.44 7.59 -3.64
N ALA A 124 -29.59 6.65 -4.56
CA ALA A 124 -30.14 5.32 -4.29
C ALA A 124 -29.11 4.32 -3.76
N LEU A 125 -27.84 4.72 -3.74
CA LEU A 125 -26.74 3.90 -3.24
C LEU A 125 -26.79 3.86 -1.71
N ASP A 126 -26.86 2.66 -1.14
CA ASP A 126 -26.49 2.44 0.26
C ASP A 126 -24.99 2.14 0.31
N PRO A 127 -24.16 3.08 0.77
CA PRO A 127 -22.72 2.96 0.65
C PRO A 127 -22.13 1.89 1.59
N GLY A 128 -21.31 1.01 1.02
CA GLY A 128 -20.65 -0.07 1.76
C GLY A 128 -19.37 0.32 2.50
N LEU A 129 -18.63 -0.68 2.96
CA LEU A 129 -17.33 -0.51 3.63
C LEU A 129 -16.29 0.13 2.70
N LEU A 130 -16.31 -0.14 1.40
CA LEU A 130 -15.42 0.48 0.42
C LEU A 130 -15.60 2.00 0.33
N ALA A 131 -16.84 2.47 0.45
CA ALA A 131 -17.14 3.90 0.51
C ALA A 131 -16.59 4.54 1.79
N ALA A 132 -16.72 3.87 2.93
CA ALA A 132 -16.14 4.30 4.20
C ALA A 132 -14.60 4.26 4.20
N ALA A 133 -14.02 3.35 3.42
CA ALA A 133 -12.59 3.14 3.30
C ALA A 133 -11.90 4.18 2.41
N ASN A 134 -12.62 4.92 1.58
CA ASN A 134 -12.00 5.94 0.73
C ASN A 134 -11.16 6.93 1.56
N ARG A 135 -9.88 7.07 1.19
CA ARG A 135 -8.80 7.84 1.86
C ARG A 135 -8.42 7.36 3.27
N ASN A 136 -8.86 6.17 3.65
CA ASN A 136 -8.57 5.47 4.90
C ASN A 136 -7.74 4.21 4.65
N ILE A 137 -7.42 3.46 5.72
CA ILE A 137 -6.86 2.11 5.63
C ILE A 137 -8.02 1.13 5.56
N LEU A 138 -7.98 0.18 4.62
CA LEU A 138 -8.87 -0.97 4.59
C LEU A 138 -8.11 -2.19 5.10
N TYR A 139 -8.54 -2.72 6.25
CA TYR A 139 -7.94 -3.90 6.87
C TYR A 139 -8.83 -5.12 6.70
N VAL A 140 -8.22 -6.21 6.23
CA VAL A 140 -8.85 -7.52 6.14
C VAL A 140 -8.05 -8.48 6.99
N ASP A 141 -8.66 -8.99 8.05
CA ASP A 141 -8.08 -10.08 8.80
C ASP A 141 -8.40 -11.41 8.12
N GLU A 142 -7.43 -12.32 8.07
CA GLU A 142 -7.57 -13.63 7.44
C GLU A 142 -8.16 -13.54 6.01
N ILE A 143 -7.52 -12.76 5.13
CA ILE A 143 -7.99 -12.50 3.75
C ILE A 143 -8.18 -13.79 2.93
N ASN A 144 -7.50 -14.88 3.30
CA ASN A 144 -7.65 -16.21 2.72
C ASN A 144 -9.02 -16.87 3.02
N LEU A 145 -9.76 -16.37 4.01
CA LEU A 145 -11.08 -16.88 4.39
C LEU A 145 -12.25 -16.08 3.80
N LEU A 146 -11.98 -14.93 3.17
CA LEU A 146 -13.00 -14.18 2.45
C LEU A 146 -13.45 -14.90 1.17
N SER A 147 -14.68 -14.62 0.75
CA SER A 147 -15.19 -15.13 -0.52
C SER A 147 -14.45 -14.50 -1.71
N ASP A 148 -14.36 -15.26 -2.79
CA ASP A 148 -13.61 -14.93 -4.00
C ASP A 148 -14.03 -13.60 -4.60
N HIS A 149 -15.34 -13.43 -4.77
CA HIS A 149 -15.94 -12.23 -5.34
C HIS A 149 -15.59 -10.97 -4.53
N ILE A 150 -15.66 -11.06 -3.19
CA ILE A 150 -15.28 -9.94 -2.32
C ILE A 150 -13.80 -9.61 -2.53
N VAL A 151 -12.91 -10.60 -2.52
CA VAL A 151 -11.48 -10.32 -2.69
C VAL A 151 -11.17 -9.69 -4.05
N ASP A 152 -11.83 -10.14 -5.12
CA ASP A 152 -11.69 -9.55 -6.45
C ASP A 152 -12.16 -8.08 -6.46
N ASP A 153 -13.33 -7.77 -5.88
CA ASP A 153 -13.84 -6.40 -5.77
C ASP A 153 -12.91 -5.48 -4.98
N LEU A 154 -12.32 -6.00 -3.90
CA LEU A 154 -11.35 -5.28 -3.08
C LEU A 154 -10.08 -4.94 -3.86
N LEU A 155 -9.55 -5.91 -4.61
CA LEU A 155 -8.32 -5.73 -5.37
C LEU A 155 -8.53 -4.82 -6.58
N ASP A 156 -9.66 -4.93 -7.27
CA ASP A 156 -10.01 -4.05 -8.38
C ASP A 156 -10.21 -2.61 -7.88
N SER A 157 -10.93 -2.44 -6.76
CA SER A 157 -11.11 -1.13 -6.13
C SER A 157 -9.78 -0.51 -5.66
N ALA A 158 -8.88 -1.31 -5.08
CA ALA A 158 -7.56 -0.86 -4.66
C ALA A 158 -6.66 -0.47 -5.85
N ALA A 159 -6.79 -1.16 -6.99
CA ALA A 159 -6.01 -0.91 -8.18
C ALA A 159 -6.49 0.33 -8.96
N PHE A 160 -7.80 0.46 -9.17
CA PHE A 160 -8.39 1.56 -9.94
C PHE A 160 -8.68 2.81 -9.08
N GLY A 161 -8.77 2.66 -7.76
CA GLY A 161 -9.14 3.74 -6.84
C GLY A 161 -10.60 4.18 -6.95
N ILE A 162 -11.43 3.37 -7.60
CA ILE A 162 -12.89 3.54 -7.73
C ILE A 162 -13.56 2.21 -7.42
N ASN A 163 -14.69 2.27 -6.74
CA ASN A 163 -15.57 1.13 -6.59
C ASN A 163 -16.72 1.27 -7.58
N LYS A 164 -17.01 0.20 -8.33
CA LYS A 164 -18.05 0.16 -9.35
C LYS A 164 -19.09 -0.88 -8.95
N ILE A 165 -20.35 -0.48 -8.93
CA ILE A 165 -21.49 -1.31 -8.55
C ILE A 165 -22.39 -1.44 -9.78
N GLU A 166 -22.53 -2.68 -10.28
CA GLU A 166 -23.35 -2.98 -11.44
C GLU A 166 -24.49 -3.93 -11.04
N ARG A 167 -25.75 -3.49 -11.20
CA ARG A 167 -26.94 -4.33 -10.99
C ARG A 167 -28.01 -4.03 -12.03
N GLU A 168 -28.54 -5.09 -12.66
CA GLU A 168 -29.67 -5.03 -13.61
C GLU A 168 -29.52 -3.97 -14.72
N GLY A 169 -28.29 -3.77 -15.21
CA GLY A 169 -27.98 -2.80 -16.27
C GLY A 169 -27.73 -1.36 -15.79
N ILE A 170 -27.81 -1.09 -14.49
CA ILE A 170 -27.40 0.18 -13.88
C ILE A 170 -25.99 0.03 -13.34
N SER A 171 -25.10 0.96 -13.71
CA SER A 171 -23.72 1.02 -13.25
C SER A 171 -23.48 2.34 -12.51
N ILE A 172 -23.14 2.27 -11.23
CA ILE A 172 -22.75 3.42 -10.41
C ILE A 172 -21.31 3.26 -9.96
N ALA A 173 -20.54 4.35 -9.93
CA ALA A 173 -19.17 4.33 -9.42
C ALA A 173 -18.95 5.44 -8.38
N HIS A 174 -18.12 5.15 -7.39
CA HIS A 174 -17.66 6.14 -6.42
C HIS A 174 -16.17 6.01 -6.11
N PRO A 175 -15.51 7.08 -5.62
CA PRO A 175 -14.10 7.02 -5.24
C PRO A 175 -13.85 6.01 -4.12
N ALA A 176 -12.76 5.24 -4.24
CA ALA A 176 -12.34 4.22 -3.28
C ALA A 176 -10.80 4.10 -3.25
N LYS A 177 -10.09 5.22 -3.07
CA LYS A 177 -8.63 5.28 -2.94
C LYS A 177 -8.23 4.98 -1.49
N PHE A 178 -7.96 3.72 -1.15
CA PHE A 178 -7.60 3.29 0.20
C PHE A 178 -6.29 2.52 0.24
N ALA A 179 -5.63 2.49 1.40
CA ALA A 179 -4.47 1.64 1.62
C ALA A 179 -4.95 0.25 2.07
N LEU A 180 -4.88 -0.74 1.18
CA LEU A 180 -5.29 -2.11 1.47
C LEU A 180 -4.23 -2.82 2.33
N VAL A 181 -4.65 -3.43 3.42
CA VAL A 181 -3.81 -4.30 4.26
C VAL A 181 -4.56 -5.61 4.52
N GLY A 182 -4.05 -6.70 3.97
CA GLY A 182 -4.52 -8.05 4.25
C GLY A 182 -3.60 -8.74 5.24
N SER A 183 -4.17 -9.45 6.20
CA SER A 183 -3.47 -10.36 7.11
C SER A 183 -3.87 -11.80 6.75
N MET A 184 -2.95 -12.75 6.84
CA MET A 184 -3.29 -14.17 6.75
C MET A 184 -2.41 -15.05 7.64
N ASN A 185 -2.96 -16.19 8.04
CA ASN A 185 -2.23 -17.29 8.65
C ASN A 185 -2.05 -18.40 7.60
N PRO A 186 -0.82 -18.71 7.16
CA PRO A 186 -0.57 -19.77 6.19
C PRO A 186 -1.09 -21.16 6.63
N GLU A 187 -1.21 -21.41 7.94
CA GLU A 187 -1.74 -22.68 8.46
C GLU A 187 -3.25 -22.87 8.21
N GLU A 188 -3.98 -21.77 8.00
CA GLU A 188 -5.45 -21.78 7.83
C GLU A 188 -5.88 -21.85 6.35
N GLY A 189 -4.91 -21.94 5.44
CA GLY A 189 -5.13 -22.08 4.02
C GLY A 189 -4.21 -21.18 3.19
N GLU A 190 -4.02 -21.58 1.93
CA GLU A 190 -3.26 -20.79 0.97
C GLU A 190 -4.15 -19.80 0.24
N LEU A 191 -3.59 -18.63 -0.06
CA LEU A 191 -4.24 -17.65 -0.93
C LEU A 191 -4.05 -18.07 -2.38
N ARG A 192 -5.07 -17.88 -3.22
CA ARG A 192 -4.96 -18.17 -4.65
C ARG A 192 -3.81 -17.37 -5.30
N PRO A 193 -3.01 -17.99 -6.19
CA PRO A 193 -1.91 -17.30 -6.88
C PRO A 193 -2.33 -16.01 -7.61
N GLN A 194 -3.54 -15.97 -8.17
CA GLN A 194 -4.07 -14.81 -8.88
C GLN A 194 -4.30 -13.60 -7.95
N ILE A 195 -4.66 -13.84 -6.69
CA ILE A 195 -4.87 -12.79 -5.68
C ILE A 195 -3.50 -12.30 -5.18
N LEU A 196 -2.56 -13.23 -4.95
CA LEU A 196 -1.20 -12.90 -4.56
C LEU A 196 -0.53 -11.99 -5.58
N ASP A 197 -0.61 -12.29 -6.88
CA ASP A 197 -0.03 -11.45 -7.94
C ASP A 197 -0.62 -10.03 -8.00
N ARG A 198 -1.90 -9.88 -7.62
CA ARG A 198 -2.58 -8.57 -7.55
C ARG A 198 -2.21 -7.76 -6.32
N LEU A 199 -1.75 -8.40 -5.25
CA LEU A 199 -1.22 -7.71 -4.07
C LEU A 199 0.17 -7.15 -4.35
N GLY A 200 0.36 -5.90 -3.95
CA GLY A 200 1.58 -5.15 -4.17
C GLY A 200 2.75 -5.73 -3.40
N LEU A 201 2.68 -5.66 -2.07
CA LEU A 201 3.76 -6.10 -1.19
C LEU A 201 3.35 -7.35 -0.42
N SER A 202 4.29 -8.25 -0.14
CA SER A 202 4.08 -9.39 0.74
C SER A 202 5.22 -9.49 1.74
N ILE A 203 4.88 -9.62 3.02
CA ILE A 203 5.85 -9.77 4.12
C ILE A 203 5.44 -10.97 4.96
N ASP A 204 6.37 -11.90 5.14
CA ASP A 204 6.28 -12.94 6.16
C ASP A 204 6.81 -12.40 7.49
N ILE A 205 6.01 -12.58 8.54
CA ILE A 205 6.36 -12.28 9.92
C ILE A 205 6.68 -13.59 10.60
N VAL A 206 7.97 -13.72 10.92
CA VAL A 206 8.46 -14.81 11.77
C VAL A 206 8.37 -14.36 13.23
N SER A 207 8.06 -15.30 14.11
CA SER A 207 8.11 -15.05 15.55
C SER A 207 9.54 -14.63 15.96
N ILE A 208 9.65 -13.62 16.83
CA ILE A 208 10.97 -13.12 17.24
C ILE A 208 11.61 -14.13 18.20
N ASP A 209 12.70 -14.77 17.79
CA ASP A 209 13.39 -15.78 18.61
C ASP A 209 14.48 -15.21 19.53
N ASP A 210 14.84 -13.94 19.36
CA ASP A 210 15.76 -13.27 20.26
C ASP A 210 15.11 -13.04 21.64
N LYS A 211 15.67 -13.71 22.66
CA LYS A 211 15.25 -13.61 24.06
C LYS A 211 15.19 -12.16 24.56
N LYS A 212 16.13 -11.30 24.17
CA LYS A 212 16.17 -9.89 24.58
C LYS A 212 15.00 -9.12 23.98
N LEU A 213 14.71 -9.33 22.70
CA LEU A 213 13.59 -8.68 22.02
C LEU A 213 12.25 -9.18 22.56
N ARG A 214 12.10 -10.49 22.81
CA ARG A 214 10.89 -11.04 23.46
C ARG A 214 10.65 -10.46 24.85
N LEU A 215 11.71 -10.32 25.65
CA LEU A 215 11.61 -9.69 26.97
C LEU A 215 11.20 -8.21 26.87
N GLU A 216 11.71 -7.50 25.86
CA GLU A 216 11.36 -6.11 25.61
C GLU A 216 9.88 -5.96 25.21
N ILE A 217 9.34 -6.87 24.39
CA ILE A 217 7.92 -6.90 24.04
C ILE A 217 7.08 -7.03 25.31
N LEU A 218 7.38 -8.02 26.15
CA LEU A 218 6.65 -8.26 27.40
C LEU A 218 6.66 -6.99 28.29
N LYS A 219 7.84 -6.39 28.49
CA LYS A 219 7.99 -5.17 29.29
C LYS A 219 7.20 -3.99 28.74
N ARG A 220 7.13 -3.83 27.41
CA ARG A 220 6.36 -2.73 26.80
C ARG A 220 4.86 -2.95 26.94
N VAL A 221 4.39 -4.19 26.76
CA VAL A 221 2.99 -4.55 26.95
C VAL A 221 2.56 -4.34 28.41
N GLU A 222 3.33 -4.85 29.39
CA GLU A 222 3.03 -4.64 30.82
C GLU A 222 2.99 -3.16 31.21
N LYS A 223 3.90 -2.33 30.67
CA LYS A 223 3.89 -0.88 30.91
C LYS A 223 2.68 -0.20 30.28
N PHE A 224 2.30 -0.61 29.07
CA PHE A 224 1.12 -0.07 28.41
C PHE A 224 -0.17 -0.46 29.15
N ASP A 225 -0.28 -1.69 29.63
CA ASP A 225 -1.46 -2.15 30.36
C ASP A 225 -1.61 -1.48 31.74
N SER A 226 -0.48 -1.19 32.40
CA SER A 226 -0.47 -0.54 33.72
C SER A 226 -0.65 0.97 33.68
N ASP A 227 -0.05 1.66 32.70
CA ASP A 227 -0.23 3.11 32.48
C ASP A 227 -0.23 3.43 30.96
N PRO A 228 -1.39 3.28 30.29
CA PRO A 228 -1.48 3.52 28.86
C PRO A 228 -1.17 4.97 28.48
N ILE A 229 -1.58 5.93 29.31
CA ILE A 229 -1.45 7.36 29.01
C ILE A 229 0.03 7.77 29.14
N GLY A 230 0.68 7.41 30.24
CA GLY A 230 2.12 7.68 30.42
C GLY A 230 2.97 6.98 29.37
N PHE A 231 2.60 5.76 28.96
CA PHE A 231 3.30 5.05 27.89
C PHE A 231 3.18 5.76 26.54
N ILE A 232 1.96 6.19 26.14
CA ILE A 232 1.76 6.94 24.90
C ILE A 232 2.56 8.25 24.93
N GLN A 233 2.55 8.98 26.05
CA GLN A 233 3.34 10.21 26.19
C GLN A 233 4.84 9.97 26.06
N ALA A 234 5.36 8.84 26.57
CA ALA A 234 6.77 8.49 26.46
C ALA A 234 7.23 8.21 25.01
N PHE A 235 6.31 7.83 24.12
CA PHE A 235 6.60 7.59 22.69
C PHE A 235 6.13 8.72 21.77
N ALA A 236 5.44 9.73 22.30
CA ALA A 236 4.83 10.80 21.51
C ALA A 236 5.82 11.55 20.60
N GLU A 237 7.06 11.80 21.07
CA GLU A 237 8.09 12.44 20.25
C GLU A 237 8.46 11.59 19.02
N ARG A 238 8.69 10.28 19.22
CA ARG A 238 9.02 9.35 18.14
C ARG A 238 7.87 9.18 17.17
N GLU A 239 6.63 9.11 17.67
CA GLU A 239 5.45 9.07 16.82
C GLU A 239 5.31 10.33 15.98
N LYS A 240 5.54 11.50 16.57
CA LYS A 240 5.49 12.78 15.86
C LYS A 240 6.59 12.90 14.80
N GLU A 241 7.81 12.43 15.09
CA GLU A 241 8.88 12.35 14.10
C GLU A 241 8.50 11.48 12.90
N LEU A 242 7.92 10.30 13.15
CA LEU A 242 7.49 9.40 12.09
C LEU A 242 6.30 9.96 11.31
N GLN A 243 5.31 10.55 11.98
CA GLN A 243 4.18 11.23 11.37
C GLN A 243 4.66 12.34 10.41
N ASN A 244 5.57 13.20 10.87
CA ASN A 244 6.15 14.27 10.03
C ASN A 244 6.85 13.70 8.78
N LYS A 245 7.57 12.57 8.91
CA LYS A 245 8.19 11.90 7.77
C LYS A 245 7.15 11.38 6.77
N ILE A 246 6.09 10.74 7.26
CA ILE A 246 4.99 10.24 6.42
C ILE A 246 4.32 11.40 5.68
N ASP A 247 4.04 12.51 6.37
CA ASP A 247 3.39 13.69 5.81
C ASP A 247 4.22 14.34 4.71
N LEU A 248 5.53 14.49 4.95
CA LEU A 248 6.46 14.99 3.93
C LEU A 248 6.50 14.05 2.72
N ALA A 249 6.57 12.74 2.95
CA ALA A 249 6.64 11.75 1.88
C ALA A 249 5.38 11.74 1.00
N ILE A 250 4.19 11.82 1.60
CA ILE A 250 2.90 11.89 0.86
C ILE A 250 2.87 13.12 -0.07
N ASN A 251 3.47 14.24 0.35
CA ASN A 251 3.53 15.45 -0.47
C ASN A 251 4.60 15.36 -1.58
N LEU A 252 5.72 14.69 -1.31
CA LEU A 252 6.84 14.57 -2.24
C LEU A 252 6.62 13.51 -3.34
N ILE A 253 5.81 12.48 -3.08
CA ILE A 253 5.70 11.28 -3.94
C ILE A 253 5.43 11.58 -5.42
N LYS A 254 4.63 12.62 -5.72
CA LYS A 254 4.28 13.02 -7.10
C LYS A 254 5.46 13.54 -7.89
N GLY A 255 6.49 14.07 -7.21
CA GLY A 255 7.68 14.65 -7.82
C GLY A 255 8.88 13.71 -7.91
N ILE A 256 8.78 12.47 -7.41
CA ILE A 256 9.91 11.53 -7.39
C ILE A 256 10.16 10.93 -8.79
N ILE A 257 11.42 11.03 -9.22
CA ILE A 257 11.88 10.53 -10.52
C ILE A 257 12.70 9.25 -10.32
N ILE A 258 12.50 8.29 -11.22
CA ILE A 258 13.36 7.10 -11.33
C ILE A 258 14.30 7.36 -12.52
N PRO A 259 15.62 7.46 -12.30
CA PRO A 259 16.60 7.58 -13.38
C PRO A 259 16.43 6.47 -14.44
N PRO A 260 16.63 6.76 -15.75
CA PRO A 260 16.47 5.76 -16.81
C PRO A 260 17.27 4.48 -16.59
N LYS A 261 18.49 4.60 -16.06
CA LYS A 261 19.34 3.46 -15.68
C LYS A 261 18.66 2.52 -14.69
N LEU A 262 17.99 3.07 -13.67
CA LEU A 262 17.26 2.28 -12.69
C LEU A 262 15.96 1.69 -13.25
N GLN A 263 15.33 2.33 -14.24
CA GLN A 263 14.19 1.75 -14.94
C GLN A 263 14.61 0.49 -15.71
N ARG A 264 15.73 0.55 -16.45
CA ARG A 264 16.32 -0.63 -17.12
C ARG A 264 16.65 -1.73 -16.11
N LEU A 265 17.25 -1.36 -14.98
CA LEU A 265 17.56 -2.30 -13.90
C LEU A 265 16.31 -3.01 -13.35
N ILE A 266 15.21 -2.29 -13.12
CA ILE A 266 13.94 -2.89 -12.65
C ILE A 266 13.44 -3.94 -13.63
N VAL A 267 13.42 -3.62 -14.93
CA VAL A 267 13.00 -4.55 -16.00
C VAL A 267 13.92 -5.77 -16.03
N GLN A 268 15.24 -5.57 -15.98
CA GLN A 268 16.21 -6.66 -16.04
C GLN A 268 16.08 -7.61 -14.84
N ILE A 269 15.81 -7.09 -13.64
CA ILE A 269 15.55 -7.92 -12.45
C ILE A 269 14.31 -8.79 -12.67
N CYS A 270 13.22 -8.23 -13.19
CA CYS A 270 11.99 -8.98 -13.46
C CYS A 270 12.20 -10.06 -14.53
N LEU A 271 12.94 -9.75 -15.61
CA LEU A 271 13.28 -10.71 -16.66
C LEU A 271 14.15 -11.86 -16.13
N ASN A 272 15.20 -11.55 -15.37
CA ASN A 272 16.12 -12.54 -14.81
C ASN A 272 15.43 -13.46 -13.77
N LEU A 273 14.42 -12.94 -13.07
CA LEU A 273 13.59 -13.72 -12.14
C LEU A 273 12.42 -14.44 -12.83
N GLN A 274 12.28 -14.31 -14.16
CA GLN A 274 11.22 -14.92 -14.96
C GLN A 274 9.82 -14.56 -14.46
N VAL A 275 9.64 -13.34 -13.94
CA VAL A 275 8.34 -12.86 -13.48
C VAL A 275 7.48 -12.55 -14.72
N PRO A 276 6.37 -13.26 -14.96
CA PRO A 276 5.65 -13.19 -16.23
C PRO A 276 4.81 -11.91 -16.38
N THR A 277 4.63 -11.11 -15.32
CA THR A 277 3.70 -9.98 -15.29
C THR A 277 4.42 -8.63 -15.16
N HIS A 278 4.00 -7.64 -15.95
CA HIS A 278 4.43 -6.22 -15.80
C HIS A 278 4.03 -5.60 -14.47
N ARG A 279 3.13 -6.25 -13.71
CA ARG A 279 2.79 -5.83 -12.36
C ARG A 279 4.03 -5.80 -11.48
N GLY A 280 5.02 -6.68 -11.70
CA GLY A 280 6.29 -6.70 -10.94
C GLY A 280 7.00 -5.37 -11.01
N GLU A 281 7.29 -4.96 -12.23
CA GLU A 281 8.01 -3.73 -12.56
C GLU A 281 7.29 -2.49 -12.01
N ILE A 282 5.97 -2.42 -12.21
CA ILE A 282 5.14 -1.30 -11.74
C ILE A 282 5.15 -1.21 -10.21
N THR A 283 4.99 -2.34 -9.52
CA THR A 283 5.00 -2.37 -8.05
C THR A 283 6.38 -1.95 -7.52
N ILE A 284 7.48 -2.46 -8.09
CA ILE A 284 8.84 -2.08 -7.69
C ILE A 284 9.06 -0.58 -7.90
N ALA A 285 8.70 -0.06 -9.06
CA ALA A 285 8.83 1.37 -9.35
C ALA A 285 8.04 2.23 -8.36
N ARG A 286 6.78 1.88 -8.07
CA ARG A 286 5.92 2.60 -7.11
C ARG A 286 6.46 2.52 -5.68
N CYS A 287 6.98 1.37 -5.28
CA CYS A 287 7.56 1.14 -3.96
C CYS A 287 8.89 1.88 -3.79
N ALA A 288 9.78 1.84 -4.81
CA ALA A 288 11.05 2.56 -4.80
C ALA A 288 10.86 4.09 -4.74
N LYS A 289 9.83 4.62 -5.44
CA LYS A 289 9.45 6.03 -5.29
C LYS A 289 8.98 6.37 -3.87
N ALA A 290 8.19 5.49 -3.26
CA ALA A 290 7.73 5.68 -1.88
C ALA A 290 8.89 5.65 -0.87
N LEU A 291 9.89 4.77 -1.08
CA LEU A 291 11.11 4.72 -0.29
C LEU A 291 11.92 6.02 -0.39
N ALA A 292 12.16 6.49 -1.62
CA ALA A 292 12.86 7.75 -1.84
C ALA A 292 12.12 8.95 -1.21
N ALA A 293 10.79 8.99 -1.32
CA ALA A 293 9.96 10.01 -0.69
C ALA A 293 10.03 9.95 0.84
N PHE A 294 10.01 8.74 1.42
CA PHE A 294 10.12 8.52 2.87
C PHE A 294 11.46 8.97 3.45
N ASP A 295 12.54 8.81 2.67
CA ASP A 295 13.87 9.33 2.99
C ASP A 295 14.03 10.84 2.70
N GLY A 296 13.01 11.51 2.17
CA GLY A 296 13.05 12.93 1.82
C GLY A 296 13.90 13.26 0.58
N ARG A 297 14.21 12.27 -0.25
CA ARG A 297 14.95 12.42 -1.51
C ARG A 297 14.01 12.75 -2.67
N LYS A 298 14.56 13.24 -3.79
CA LYS A 298 13.81 13.52 -5.03
C LYS A 298 14.02 12.47 -6.12
N GLU A 299 15.06 11.65 -5.97
CA GLU A 299 15.45 10.63 -6.92
C GLU A 299 15.63 9.29 -6.22
N VAL A 300 15.21 8.24 -6.92
CA VAL A 300 15.37 6.84 -6.50
C VAL A 300 16.83 6.41 -6.67
N ASN A 301 17.34 5.64 -5.72
CA ASN A 301 18.68 5.04 -5.78
C ASN A 301 18.62 3.50 -5.91
N GLU A 302 19.77 2.87 -6.07
CA GLU A 302 19.88 1.41 -6.19
C GLU A 302 19.37 0.64 -4.95
N LYS A 303 19.60 1.17 -3.74
CA LYS A 303 19.15 0.53 -2.49
C LYS A 303 17.63 0.52 -2.39
N ASP A 304 16.96 1.55 -2.88
CA ASP A 304 15.50 1.63 -2.96
C ASP A 304 14.96 0.54 -3.87
N VAL A 305 15.57 0.37 -5.05
CA VAL A 305 15.16 -0.66 -6.02
C VAL A 305 15.33 -2.06 -5.43
N LEU A 306 16.47 -2.32 -4.77
CA LEU A 306 16.71 -3.61 -4.11
C LEU A 306 15.67 -3.89 -3.01
N THR A 307 15.44 -2.92 -2.12
CA THR A 307 14.47 -3.06 -1.03
C THR A 307 13.04 -3.21 -1.56
N ALA A 308 12.68 -2.44 -2.60
CA ALA A 308 11.40 -2.54 -3.27
C ALA A 308 11.21 -3.91 -3.93
N ALA A 309 12.24 -4.45 -4.60
CA ALA A 309 12.21 -5.78 -5.20
C ALA A 309 11.99 -6.88 -4.15
N GLN A 310 12.67 -6.81 -3.00
CA GLN A 310 12.49 -7.76 -1.90
C GLN A 310 11.05 -7.76 -1.37
N LEU A 311 10.43 -6.58 -1.22
CA LEU A 311 9.05 -6.47 -0.73
C LEU A 311 7.99 -6.83 -1.78
N ALA A 312 8.26 -6.59 -3.07
CA ALA A 312 7.29 -6.73 -4.16
C ALA A 312 7.31 -8.09 -4.87
N LEU A 313 8.47 -8.76 -4.90
CA LEU A 313 8.65 -10.00 -5.68
C LEU A 313 8.62 -11.27 -4.83
N GLY A 314 8.68 -11.17 -3.51
CA GLY A 314 8.79 -12.34 -2.62
C GLY A 314 7.71 -13.41 -2.87
N HIS A 315 6.48 -13.00 -3.20
CA HIS A 315 5.34 -13.87 -3.48
C HIS A 315 5.11 -14.16 -4.98
N ARG A 316 5.94 -13.59 -5.88
CA ARG A 316 5.78 -13.72 -7.35
C ARG A 316 6.79 -14.64 -8.01
N VAL A 317 7.80 -15.07 -7.25
CA VAL A 317 8.79 -16.03 -7.73
C VAL A 317 8.33 -17.42 -7.27
N ASP A 318 8.21 -18.36 -8.20
CA ASP A 318 7.87 -19.75 -7.90
C ASP A 318 9.05 -20.39 -7.13
N MET A 319 8.81 -20.63 -5.84
CA MET A 319 9.84 -21.06 -4.89
C MET A 319 9.29 -22.10 -3.94
N THR A 320 8.67 -23.12 -4.50
CA THR A 320 8.42 -24.38 -3.81
C THR A 320 9.72 -24.83 -3.11
N ASN A 321 9.72 -24.74 -1.76
CA ASN A 321 10.80 -25.10 -0.83
C ASN A 321 11.92 -24.08 -0.54
N MET A 322 11.73 -22.76 -0.70
CA MET A 322 12.72 -21.77 -0.22
C MET A 322 12.20 -20.96 0.97
N ASN A 323 13.08 -20.70 1.95
CA ASN A 323 12.79 -19.78 3.05
C ASN A 323 12.95 -18.33 2.58
N GLN A 324 12.30 -17.38 3.25
CA GLN A 324 12.33 -15.95 2.91
C GLN A 324 13.76 -15.39 2.79
N GLU A 325 14.70 -15.84 3.61
CA GLU A 325 16.11 -15.41 3.51
C GLU A 325 16.77 -15.86 2.20
N ASP A 326 16.40 -17.03 1.68
CA ASP A 326 16.95 -17.56 0.43
C ASP A 326 16.33 -16.84 -0.77
N VAL A 327 15.06 -16.47 -0.66
CA VAL A 327 14.39 -15.58 -1.62
C VAL A 327 15.13 -14.24 -1.71
N GLU A 328 15.41 -13.63 -0.57
CA GLU A 328 16.06 -12.32 -0.50
C GLU A 328 17.48 -12.35 -1.03
N LYS A 329 18.24 -13.41 -0.72
CA LYS A 329 19.58 -13.64 -1.28
C LYS A 329 19.52 -13.80 -2.79
N LYS A 330 18.58 -14.60 -3.31
CA LYS A 330 18.40 -14.78 -4.76
C LYS A 330 18.04 -13.48 -5.46
N ILE A 331 17.15 -12.67 -4.88
CA ILE A 331 16.81 -11.34 -5.41
C ILE A 331 18.05 -10.43 -5.38
N ALA A 332 18.83 -10.43 -4.31
CA ALA A 332 20.04 -9.63 -4.20
C ALA A 332 21.14 -10.06 -5.20
N ASP A 333 21.31 -11.37 -5.42
CA ASP A 333 22.26 -11.90 -6.39
C ASP A 333 21.83 -11.58 -7.83
N THR A 334 20.54 -11.72 -8.13
CA THR A 334 19.99 -11.32 -9.43
C THR A 334 20.10 -9.81 -9.65
N PHE A 335 19.90 -9.01 -8.61
CA PHE A 335 20.11 -7.56 -8.66
C PHE A 335 21.55 -7.22 -9.04
N ARG A 336 22.55 -7.90 -8.43
CA ARG A 336 23.96 -7.69 -8.77
C ARG A 336 24.25 -8.03 -10.22
N LYS A 337 23.80 -9.20 -10.69
CA LYS A 337 23.97 -9.62 -12.09
C LYS A 337 23.29 -8.66 -13.08
N ALA A 338 22.07 -8.22 -12.76
CA ALA A 338 21.33 -7.28 -13.58
C ALA A 338 22.02 -5.90 -13.62
N LYS A 339 22.62 -5.49 -12.50
CA LYS A 339 23.41 -4.26 -12.44
C LYS A 339 24.64 -4.34 -13.34
N ASP A 340 25.40 -5.42 -13.25
CA ASP A 340 26.60 -5.61 -14.08
C ASP A 340 26.24 -5.58 -15.57
N GLN A 341 25.13 -6.22 -15.97
CA GLN A 341 24.62 -6.18 -17.36
C GLN A 341 24.22 -4.78 -17.83
N VAL A 342 23.50 -4.02 -16.99
CA VAL A 342 23.07 -2.65 -17.34
C VAL A 342 24.27 -1.69 -17.38
N ASP A 343 25.28 -1.93 -16.55
CA ASP A 343 26.54 -1.17 -16.57
C ASP A 343 27.29 -1.43 -17.89
N GLU A 344 27.42 -2.70 -18.30
CA GLU A 344 28.05 -3.11 -19.59
C GLU A 344 27.32 -2.52 -20.82
N GLU A 345 25.99 -2.58 -20.88
CA GLU A 345 25.20 -2.00 -21.98
C GLU A 345 25.33 -0.47 -22.08
N SER A 346 25.49 0.21 -20.93
CA SER A 346 25.66 1.67 -20.90
C SER A 346 27.02 2.14 -21.42
N ASP A 347 28.05 1.30 -21.28
CA ASP A 347 29.39 1.53 -21.83
C ASP A 347 29.42 1.27 -23.35
N GLU A 348 28.58 0.37 -23.88
CA GLU A 348 28.43 0.13 -25.32
C GLU A 348 27.64 1.24 -26.03
N ASP A 349 26.54 1.72 -25.43
CA ASP A 349 25.72 2.84 -25.94
C ASP A 349 26.56 4.14 -26.07
N SER A 350 27.49 4.36 -25.13
CA SER A 350 28.37 5.55 -25.12
C SER A 350 29.50 5.46 -26.15
N GLN A 351 29.98 4.25 -26.49
CA GLN A 351 30.96 4.04 -27.57
C GLN A 351 30.36 4.15 -28.98
N GLN A 352 29.07 3.80 -29.16
CA GLN A 352 28.39 3.96 -30.46
C GLN A 352 27.99 5.42 -30.76
N GLY A 353 27.70 6.23 -29.74
CA GLY A 353 27.36 7.65 -29.88
C GLY A 353 28.49 8.55 -30.39
N GLU A 354 29.76 8.18 -30.15
CA GLU A 354 30.92 8.91 -30.69
C GLU A 354 31.21 8.56 -32.17
N GLY A 355 30.69 7.44 -32.69
CA GLY A 355 30.91 6.99 -34.07
C GLY A 355 30.01 7.64 -35.13
N GLU A 356 28.83 8.15 -34.75
CA GLU A 356 27.88 8.77 -35.70
C GLU A 356 28.06 10.28 -35.87
N GLY A 357 28.77 10.95 -34.94
CA GLY A 357 29.04 12.39 -34.99
C GLY A 357 30.08 12.82 -36.03
N GLN A 358 30.90 11.90 -36.58
CA GLN A 358 31.96 12.23 -37.54
C GLN A 358 31.61 11.96 -39.02
N LYS A 359 30.46 11.35 -39.34
CA LYS A 359 30.10 10.98 -40.74
C LYS A 359 29.16 11.94 -41.48
N LYS A 360 28.76 13.09 -40.89
CA LYS A 360 27.86 14.08 -41.55
C LYS A 360 28.52 15.38 -42.01
N THR A 361 29.85 15.45 -42.15
CA THR A 361 30.53 16.68 -42.63
C THR A 361 31.42 16.50 -43.87
N LEU A 362 31.27 15.42 -44.62
CA LEU A 362 31.80 15.36 -46.00
C LEU A 362 30.89 14.49 -46.85
N THR A 363 29.96 15.10 -47.59
CA THR A 363 29.90 15.09 -49.06
C THR A 363 28.81 16.06 -49.51
#